data_AF-S8CNL6-F1
#
_entry.id   AF-S8CNL6-F1
#
_cell.length_a   1.000
_cell.length_b   1.000
_cell.length_c   1.000
_cell.angle_alpha   90.00
_cell.angle_beta   90.00
_cell.angle_gamma   90.00
#
_symmetry.space_group_name_H-M   'P 1'
#
loop_
_entity.id
_entity.type
_entity.pdbx_description
1 polymer ?
#
loop_
_entity_poly.entity_id
_entity_poly.type
_entity_poly.pdbx_seq_one_letter_code
_entity_poly.pdbx_strand_id
1 'polypeptide(L)'
;LFSSFGETERAQTPPRGWNSYDSFTWIISEEEFVQNARNVAQKLLPYGYEYVVVDYLWYRRKTEGAYADSRGLDVIDEWGRVIPDPKRWPSSKSNKGFYQVADEIHRMGLKFGIHVMRGISTQAFDANTPILDVKTGQAYEESGRKWYAKDVGIPDKVCRWMKNGFMSVNTTLGAGRAFLRSLYHQYHDWGIDFVKHDCVFGADLNLAEITFVSQVLGELERPILYSLSPGSGVTSNMAKQVNGLVNMYRITDDDWDSWTDILGHVDITRKLGDANMIGARGLKGKSWPDSDMLPLGFLTDQGSNTGPYRKSNLTVNEQRFQQMTMWSMLKSPLMFGGDMRRLDESTFRLLSNPTLLEINSFSSNNKWACMLSTYFIFVFSKHGEFFNMLDDVKLGFTDCNDAESRGWSVKAVEDDLEKVCWKGGSDTEQKEQFCLYKRMGEERIHKLQLLETSVTNSCLVASPNKKLDSEHTKRGWFSPCKSDLNQMWELTENGT
;
A
#
# COMPACT_ATOMS: atom_id res chain seq x y z
N LEU A 1 20.53 37.58 4.92
CA LEU A 1 20.38 36.24 5.54
C LEU A 1 19.21 35.56 4.84
N PHE A 2 19.51 34.80 3.78
CA PHE A 2 18.50 34.04 3.04
C PHE A 2 17.98 32.93 3.94
N SER A 3 16.68 32.97 4.24
CA SER A 3 15.94 31.87 4.84
C SER A 3 16.03 30.67 3.89
N SER A 4 16.58 29.57 4.38
CA SER A 4 16.48 28.27 3.73
C SER A 4 15.00 27.92 3.60
N PHE A 5 14.47 27.90 2.39
CA PHE A 5 13.26 27.13 2.10
C PHE A 5 13.57 25.68 2.54
N GLY A 6 13.01 25.26 3.66
CA GLY A 6 13.12 23.87 4.10
C GLY A 6 12.58 22.98 3.00
N GLU A 7 13.37 21.99 2.56
CA GLU A 7 12.89 20.97 1.63
C GLU A 7 11.58 20.41 2.19
N THR A 8 10.46 20.58 1.48
CA THR A 8 9.17 20.04 1.91
C THR A 8 9.30 18.52 1.96
N GLU A 9 9.25 17.96 3.17
CA GLU A 9 9.44 16.53 3.34
C GLU A 9 8.32 15.74 2.62
N ARG A 10 8.71 14.80 1.76
CA ARG A 10 7.80 14.01 0.92
C ARG A 10 7.11 12.92 1.75
N ALA A 11 5.81 12.69 1.49
CA ALA A 11 5.02 11.62 2.11
C ALA A 11 5.09 11.60 3.65
N GLN A 12 4.92 12.76 4.32
CA GLN A 12 4.91 12.84 5.79
C GLN A 12 3.84 11.98 6.46
N THR A 13 2.74 11.77 5.76
CA THR A 13 1.69 10.79 6.04
C THR A 13 1.60 9.80 4.89
N PRO A 14 1.00 8.62 5.09
CA PRO A 14 0.76 7.68 4.00
C PRO A 14 -0.03 8.35 2.86
N PRO A 15 0.40 8.22 1.60
CA PRO A 15 -0.32 8.76 0.46
C PRO A 15 -1.75 8.22 0.37
N ARG A 16 -2.69 9.08 -0.04
CA ARG A 16 -4.09 8.69 -0.29
C ARG A 16 -4.50 9.10 -1.69
N GLY A 17 -5.22 8.20 -2.36
CA GLY A 17 -5.59 8.46 -3.73
C GLY A 17 -6.51 7.42 -4.32
N TRP A 18 -6.57 7.45 -5.64
CA TRP A 18 -7.32 6.52 -6.48
C TRP A 18 -6.39 5.97 -7.55
N ASN A 19 -6.54 4.68 -7.87
CA ASN A 19 -5.80 4.01 -8.91
C ASN A 19 -6.77 3.26 -9.84
N SER A 20 -6.51 3.27 -11.14
CA SER A 20 -7.41 2.70 -12.15
C SER A 20 -7.40 1.16 -12.26
N TYR A 21 -6.49 0.43 -11.61
CA TYR A 21 -6.26 -1.00 -11.86
C TYR A 21 -7.49 -1.88 -11.55
N ASP A 22 -8.03 -1.84 -10.34
CA ASP A 22 -9.06 -2.81 -9.93
C ASP A 22 -10.39 -2.64 -10.68
N SER A 23 -10.63 -1.44 -11.24
CA SER A 23 -11.83 -1.11 -12.02
C SER A 23 -11.64 -1.20 -13.53
N PHE A 24 -10.46 -0.83 -14.04
CA PHE A 24 -10.22 -0.71 -15.48
C PHE A 24 -9.03 -1.53 -15.98
N THR A 25 -8.37 -2.33 -15.13
CA THR A 25 -7.12 -3.03 -15.44
C THR A 25 -6.13 -2.12 -16.17
N TRP A 26 -5.92 -2.37 -17.47
CA TRP A 26 -5.07 -1.59 -18.35
C TRP A 26 -5.84 -0.78 -19.40
N ILE A 27 -7.18 -0.84 -19.43
CA ILE A 27 -8.00 -0.43 -20.57
C ILE A 27 -8.61 0.97 -20.45
N ILE A 28 -8.35 1.69 -19.36
CA ILE A 28 -8.95 3.01 -19.08
C ILE A 28 -8.68 4.01 -20.22
N SER A 29 -9.69 4.84 -20.54
CA SER A 29 -9.55 5.97 -21.45
C SER A 29 -9.33 7.30 -20.72
N GLU A 30 -8.83 8.31 -21.44
CA GLU A 30 -8.65 9.66 -20.89
C GLU A 30 -9.94 10.26 -20.33
N GLU A 31 -11.05 10.10 -21.05
CA GLU A 31 -12.35 10.60 -20.61
C GLU A 31 -12.77 9.95 -19.27
N GLU A 32 -12.64 8.62 -19.17
CA GLU A 32 -12.98 7.88 -17.96
C GLU A 32 -12.07 8.26 -16.79
N PHE A 33 -10.77 8.45 -17.05
CA PHE A 33 -9.80 8.88 -16.06
C PHE A 33 -10.12 10.28 -15.52
N VAL A 34 -10.34 11.25 -16.41
CA VAL A 34 -10.67 12.64 -16.03
C VAL A 34 -12.01 12.71 -15.28
N GLN A 35 -13.01 11.91 -15.68
CA GLN A 35 -14.27 11.80 -14.95
C GLN A 35 -14.09 11.23 -13.55
N ASN A 36 -13.28 10.18 -13.39
CA ASN A 36 -12.96 9.63 -12.07
C ASN A 36 -12.21 10.64 -11.21
N ALA A 37 -11.20 11.31 -11.76
CA ALA A 37 -10.44 12.33 -11.05
C ALA A 37 -11.32 13.50 -10.58
N ARG A 38 -12.26 13.98 -11.42
CA ARG A 38 -13.23 15.00 -11.02
C ARG A 38 -14.08 14.56 -9.82
N ASN A 39 -14.49 13.29 -9.79
CA ASN A 39 -15.23 12.74 -8.65
C ASN A 39 -14.35 12.62 -7.39
N VAL A 40 -13.07 12.30 -7.52
CA VAL A 40 -12.10 12.33 -6.40
C VAL A 40 -11.99 13.75 -5.86
N ALA A 41 -11.77 14.74 -6.73
CA ALA A 41 -11.67 16.15 -6.35
C ALA A 41 -12.92 16.65 -5.61
N GLN A 42 -14.11 16.24 -6.05
CA GLN A 42 -15.36 16.69 -5.44
C GLN A 42 -15.69 15.97 -4.13
N LYS A 43 -15.37 14.67 -4.01
CA LYS A 43 -15.86 13.82 -2.92
C LYS A 43 -14.79 13.46 -1.90
N LEU A 44 -13.57 13.14 -2.35
CA LEU A 44 -12.54 12.54 -1.49
C LEU A 44 -11.37 13.48 -1.19
N LEU A 45 -11.13 14.50 -2.02
CA LEU A 45 -10.11 15.52 -1.75
C LEU A 45 -10.27 16.21 -0.38
N PRO A 46 -11.50 16.55 0.09
CA PRO A 46 -11.68 17.08 1.46
C PRO A 46 -11.22 16.13 2.58
N TYR A 47 -11.08 14.84 2.30
CA TYR A 47 -10.63 13.80 3.23
C TYR A 47 -9.15 13.41 3.02
N GLY A 48 -8.43 14.19 2.20
CA GLY A 48 -6.99 14.04 1.95
C GLY A 48 -6.63 13.09 0.80
N TYR A 49 -7.59 12.60 0.02
CA TYR A 49 -7.30 11.83 -1.19
C TYR A 49 -6.90 12.79 -2.31
N GLU A 50 -5.60 12.89 -2.55
CA GLU A 50 -5.02 13.86 -3.49
C GLU A 50 -4.40 13.22 -4.72
N TYR A 51 -4.03 11.93 -4.69
CA TYR A 51 -3.39 11.26 -5.82
C TYR A 51 -4.41 10.58 -6.75
N VAL A 52 -4.27 10.77 -8.06
CA VAL A 52 -5.01 10.01 -9.08
C VAL A 52 -4.02 9.35 -10.03
N VAL A 53 -4.03 8.01 -10.08
CA VAL A 53 -2.98 7.21 -10.70
C VAL A 53 -3.53 6.41 -11.87
N VAL A 54 -2.94 6.60 -13.06
CA VAL A 54 -3.18 5.75 -14.22
C VAL A 54 -2.30 4.51 -14.09
N ASP A 55 -2.92 3.34 -13.98
CA ASP A 55 -2.18 2.08 -13.87
C ASP A 55 -1.69 1.55 -15.23
N TYR A 56 -1.16 0.33 -15.25
CA TYR A 56 -0.27 -0.19 -16.28
C TYR A 56 -0.81 -0.13 -17.73
N LEU A 57 0.15 -0.05 -18.67
CA LEU A 57 -0.07 -0.11 -20.13
C LEU A 57 -0.92 1.03 -20.73
N TRP A 58 -0.88 2.23 -20.16
CA TRP A 58 -1.41 3.44 -20.80
C TRP A 58 -0.77 3.75 -22.17
N TYR A 59 0.43 3.24 -22.42
CA TYR A 59 1.15 3.31 -23.70
C TYR A 59 0.79 2.21 -24.69
N ARG A 60 0.04 1.16 -24.29
CA ARG A 60 -0.30 0.05 -25.19
C ARG A 60 -1.57 0.33 -25.97
N ARG A 61 -1.50 0.08 -27.29
CA ARG A 61 -2.65 0.17 -28.19
C ARG A 61 -3.69 -0.88 -27.83
N LYS A 62 -4.92 -0.41 -27.54
CA LYS A 62 -6.08 -1.28 -27.32
C LYS A 62 -6.73 -1.64 -28.67
N THR A 63 -6.17 -2.64 -29.34
CA THR A 63 -6.73 -3.23 -30.57
C THR A 63 -7.46 -4.53 -30.26
N GLU A 64 -8.29 -5.00 -31.19
CA GLU A 64 -8.93 -6.31 -31.07
C GLU A 64 -7.88 -7.42 -30.87
N GLY A 65 -8.10 -8.30 -29.89
CA GLY A 65 -7.16 -9.36 -29.51
C GLY A 65 -5.96 -8.92 -28.66
N ALA A 66 -5.78 -7.63 -28.40
CA ALA A 66 -4.72 -7.15 -27.49
C ALA A 66 -5.01 -7.54 -26.04
N TYR A 67 -3.96 -7.89 -25.31
CA TYR A 67 -4.00 -8.23 -23.88
C TYR A 67 -2.71 -7.77 -23.18
N ALA A 68 -2.66 -7.98 -21.86
CA ALA A 68 -1.62 -7.47 -20.97
C ALA A 68 -0.17 -7.87 -21.32
N ASP A 69 0.07 -8.95 -22.07
CA ASP A 69 1.41 -9.38 -22.49
C ASP A 69 1.55 -9.44 -24.03
N SER A 70 0.76 -8.65 -24.75
CA SER A 70 0.90 -8.51 -26.21
C SER A 70 2.21 -7.81 -26.59
N ARG A 71 2.94 -8.39 -27.55
CA ARG A 71 4.18 -7.80 -28.12
C ARG A 71 3.87 -6.85 -29.27
N GLY A 72 4.66 -5.77 -29.39
CA GLY A 72 4.64 -4.88 -30.57
C GLY A 72 3.46 -3.90 -30.64
N LEU A 73 2.72 -3.74 -29.54
CA LEU A 73 1.60 -2.80 -29.44
C LEU A 73 1.90 -1.57 -28.58
N ASP A 74 3.11 -1.46 -28.04
CA ASP A 74 3.52 -0.33 -27.21
C ASP A 74 3.82 0.90 -28.10
N VAL A 75 3.32 2.06 -27.71
CA VAL A 75 3.64 3.31 -28.41
C VAL A 75 4.90 3.87 -27.79
N ILE A 76 5.93 4.08 -28.62
CA ILE A 76 7.23 4.64 -28.22
C ILE A 76 7.54 5.89 -29.05
N ASP A 77 8.33 6.79 -28.48
CA ASP A 77 8.94 7.91 -29.21
C ASP A 77 10.22 7.49 -29.94
N GLU A 78 10.87 8.45 -30.62
CA GLU A 78 12.10 8.22 -31.38
C GLU A 78 13.30 7.80 -30.52
N TRP A 79 13.22 7.96 -29.20
CA TRP A 79 14.26 7.62 -28.22
C TRP A 79 13.99 6.30 -27.48
N GLY A 80 12.94 5.58 -27.88
CA GLY A 80 12.54 4.32 -27.25
C GLY A 80 11.80 4.48 -25.92
N ARG A 81 11.36 5.69 -25.57
CA ARG A 81 10.57 5.96 -24.37
C ARG A 81 9.09 5.71 -24.68
N VAL A 82 8.37 5.09 -23.76
CA VAL A 82 6.93 4.84 -23.95
C VAL A 82 6.14 6.16 -23.86
N ILE A 83 5.14 6.31 -24.73
CA ILE A 83 4.25 7.48 -24.76
C ILE A 83 2.78 7.03 -24.75
N PRO A 84 1.84 7.87 -24.26
CA PRO A 84 0.43 7.48 -24.15
C PRO A 84 -0.17 7.17 -25.51
N ASP A 85 -0.94 6.07 -25.61
CA ASP A 85 -1.62 5.70 -26.86
C ASP A 85 -2.59 6.84 -27.27
N PRO A 86 -2.34 7.55 -28.39
CA PRO A 86 -3.12 8.74 -28.77
C PRO A 86 -4.58 8.43 -29.13
N LYS A 87 -4.95 7.15 -29.27
CA LYS A 87 -6.36 6.74 -29.39
C LYS A 87 -7.08 6.73 -28.04
N ARG A 88 -6.41 6.27 -26.98
CA ARG A 88 -6.93 6.24 -25.61
C ARG A 88 -6.75 7.57 -24.88
N TRP A 89 -5.71 8.29 -25.27
CA TRP A 89 -5.28 9.57 -24.71
C TRP A 89 -5.24 10.64 -25.81
N PRO A 90 -6.39 11.13 -26.31
CA PRO A 90 -6.41 12.08 -27.43
C PRO A 90 -5.62 13.37 -27.16
N SER A 91 -5.49 13.80 -25.91
CA SER A 91 -4.70 14.97 -25.52
C SER A 91 -3.20 14.78 -25.66
N SER A 92 -2.71 13.54 -25.77
CA SER A 92 -1.29 13.23 -25.93
C SER A 92 -0.75 13.51 -27.33
N LYS A 93 -1.64 13.74 -28.30
CA LYS A 93 -1.30 14.07 -29.69
C LYS A 93 -0.39 15.30 -29.77
N SER A 94 0.40 15.37 -30.83
CA SER A 94 1.39 16.45 -31.05
C SER A 94 2.50 16.48 -29.99
N ASN A 95 2.98 15.30 -29.57
CA ASN A 95 4.10 15.11 -28.64
C ASN A 95 3.92 15.79 -27.27
N LYS A 96 2.68 15.93 -26.80
CA LYS A 96 2.40 16.50 -25.47
C LYS A 96 2.42 15.47 -24.34
N GLY A 97 2.40 14.18 -24.67
CA GLY A 97 2.37 13.10 -23.69
C GLY A 97 1.23 13.30 -22.69
N PHE A 98 1.51 13.23 -21.39
CA PHE A 98 0.48 13.45 -20.37
C PHE A 98 0.32 14.89 -19.91
N TYR A 99 1.07 15.85 -20.45
CA TYR A 99 1.07 17.23 -19.95
C TYR A 99 -0.33 17.84 -19.81
N GLN A 100 -1.20 17.64 -20.80
CA GLN A 100 -2.55 18.21 -20.78
C GLN A 100 -3.44 17.57 -19.71
N VAL A 101 -3.33 16.25 -19.53
CA VAL A 101 -4.05 15.52 -18.48
C VAL A 101 -3.56 15.99 -17.11
N ALA A 102 -2.24 16.03 -16.91
CA ALA A 102 -1.63 16.47 -15.67
C ALA A 102 -2.06 17.88 -15.28
N ASP A 103 -2.01 18.83 -16.22
CA ASP A 103 -2.45 20.22 -16.01
C ASP A 103 -3.95 20.30 -15.66
N GLU A 104 -4.81 19.49 -16.30
CA GLU A 104 -6.21 19.39 -15.88
C GLU A 104 -6.36 18.83 -14.45
N ILE A 105 -5.62 17.79 -14.08
CA ILE A 105 -5.62 17.23 -12.72
C ILE A 105 -5.14 18.24 -11.69
N HIS A 106 -4.07 18.99 -11.96
CA HIS A 106 -3.55 20.02 -11.05
C HIS A 106 -4.54 21.16 -10.86
N ARG A 107 -5.26 21.56 -11.91
CA ARG A 107 -6.34 22.57 -11.80
C ARG A 107 -7.51 22.11 -10.92
N MET A 108 -7.68 20.80 -10.74
CA MET A 108 -8.65 20.24 -9.78
C MET A 108 -8.13 20.21 -8.34
N GLY A 109 -6.89 20.61 -8.09
CA GLY A 109 -6.22 20.52 -6.79
C GLY A 109 -5.73 19.12 -6.45
N LEU A 110 -5.67 18.21 -7.43
CA LEU A 110 -5.17 16.85 -7.30
C LEU A 110 -3.73 16.74 -7.80
N LYS A 111 -3.09 15.60 -7.51
CA LYS A 111 -1.75 15.19 -7.95
C LYS A 111 -1.87 14.01 -8.91
N PHE A 112 -1.10 14.05 -9.98
CA PHE A 112 -1.20 13.08 -11.07
C PHE A 112 -0.12 12.00 -10.98
N GLY A 113 -0.51 10.73 -11.08
CA GLY A 113 0.40 9.59 -11.02
C GLY A 113 0.30 8.65 -12.22
N ILE A 114 1.39 7.95 -12.50
CA ILE A 114 1.44 6.91 -13.54
C ILE A 114 2.13 5.65 -13.03
N HIS A 115 1.72 4.51 -13.57
CA HIS A 115 2.44 3.26 -13.48
C HIS A 115 3.52 3.16 -14.54
N VAL A 116 4.67 2.59 -14.21
CA VAL A 116 5.76 2.30 -15.15
C VAL A 116 6.31 0.90 -14.92
N MET A 117 6.62 0.20 -16.01
CA MET A 117 7.32 -1.08 -15.94
C MET A 117 8.82 -0.87 -15.80
N ARG A 118 9.49 -1.78 -15.12
CA ARG A 118 10.95 -1.86 -15.05
C ARG A 118 11.59 -1.90 -16.44
N GLY A 119 12.67 -1.13 -16.61
CA GLY A 119 13.57 -1.21 -17.74
C GLY A 119 13.04 -0.61 -19.04
N ILE A 120 13.12 -1.38 -20.13
CA ILE A 120 12.86 -0.93 -21.51
C ILE A 120 11.86 -1.85 -22.20
N SER A 121 10.99 -1.29 -23.04
CA SER A 121 10.02 -2.07 -23.79
C SER A 121 10.70 -2.94 -24.85
N THR A 122 10.15 -4.12 -25.11
CA THR A 122 10.60 -5.00 -26.19
C THR A 122 10.48 -4.31 -27.54
N GLN A 123 9.52 -3.40 -27.70
CA GLN A 123 9.36 -2.62 -28.92
C GLN A 123 10.51 -1.65 -29.18
N ALA A 124 10.98 -0.94 -28.15
CA ALA A 124 12.13 -0.06 -28.26
C ALA A 124 13.41 -0.86 -28.57
N PHE A 125 13.56 -2.03 -27.94
CA PHE A 125 14.65 -2.97 -28.20
C PHE A 125 14.62 -3.51 -29.63
N ASP A 126 13.47 -3.99 -30.11
CA ASP A 126 13.31 -4.57 -31.45
C ASP A 126 13.56 -3.51 -32.54
N ALA A 127 13.05 -2.29 -32.34
CA ALA A 127 13.28 -1.14 -33.21
C ALA A 127 14.71 -0.58 -33.13
N ASN A 128 15.50 -1.01 -32.14
CA ASN A 128 16.86 -0.54 -31.87
C ASN A 128 16.99 0.99 -31.85
N THR A 129 16.10 1.64 -31.11
CA THR A 129 16.05 3.11 -30.99
C THR A 129 17.34 3.69 -30.38
N PRO A 130 17.76 4.90 -30.78
CA PRO A 130 18.84 5.61 -30.10
C PRO A 130 18.42 6.01 -28.68
N ILE A 131 19.39 6.13 -27.77
CA ILE A 131 19.12 6.57 -26.40
C ILE A 131 19.28 8.09 -26.32
N LEU A 132 18.33 8.79 -25.68
CA LEU A 132 18.44 10.24 -25.46
C LEU A 132 19.43 10.55 -24.33
N ASP A 133 20.36 11.46 -24.60
CA ASP A 133 21.10 12.17 -23.55
C ASP A 133 20.35 13.47 -23.20
N VAL A 134 19.74 13.48 -22.02
CA VAL A 134 19.00 14.66 -21.51
C VAL A 134 19.86 15.91 -21.35
N LYS A 135 21.19 15.77 -21.25
CA LYS A 135 22.09 16.92 -21.08
C LYS A 135 22.35 17.65 -22.40
N THR A 136 22.43 16.90 -23.50
CA THR A 136 22.77 17.43 -24.82
C THR A 136 21.56 17.54 -25.75
N GLY A 137 20.47 16.82 -25.44
CA GLY A 137 19.31 16.70 -26.31
C GLY A 137 19.56 15.84 -27.56
N GLN A 138 20.66 15.09 -27.59
CA GLN A 138 21.09 14.28 -28.74
C GLN A 138 21.21 12.80 -28.35
N ALA A 139 21.58 11.96 -29.31
CA ALA A 139 21.84 10.56 -29.05
C ALA A 139 23.02 10.40 -28.08
N TYR A 140 22.88 9.52 -27.09
CA TYR A 140 23.90 9.25 -26.08
C TYR A 140 25.15 8.66 -26.73
N GLU A 141 26.26 9.35 -26.55
CA GLU A 141 27.58 8.96 -27.03
C GLU A 141 28.53 8.76 -25.84
N GLU A 142 29.19 7.61 -25.81
CA GLU A 142 30.22 7.30 -24.82
C GLU A 142 31.30 6.48 -25.49
N SER A 143 32.57 6.82 -25.24
CA SER A 143 33.74 6.18 -25.86
C SER A 143 33.74 6.22 -27.40
N GLY A 144 33.24 7.30 -28.00
CA GLY A 144 33.21 7.49 -29.46
C GLY A 144 32.16 6.64 -30.19
N ARG A 145 31.23 6.02 -29.46
CA ARG A 145 30.14 5.20 -30.01
C ARG A 145 28.78 5.74 -29.54
N LYS A 146 27.81 5.75 -30.47
CA LYS A 146 26.39 5.92 -30.19
C LYS A 146 25.79 4.63 -29.61
N TRP A 147 25.02 4.76 -28.55
CA TRP A 147 24.37 3.65 -27.87
C TRP A 147 22.90 3.56 -28.25
N TYR A 148 22.41 2.32 -28.38
CA TYR A 148 21.04 2.02 -28.79
C TYR A 148 20.35 1.08 -27.80
N ALA A 149 19.04 0.95 -27.93
CA ALA A 149 18.21 0.10 -27.08
C ALA A 149 18.72 -1.35 -26.98
N LYS A 150 19.26 -1.93 -28.07
CA LYS A 150 19.82 -3.29 -28.04
C LYS A 150 21.09 -3.43 -27.23
N ASP A 151 21.83 -2.34 -27.03
CA ASP A 151 23.07 -2.34 -26.26
C ASP A 151 22.84 -2.32 -24.75
N VAL A 152 21.67 -1.83 -24.32
CA VAL A 152 21.35 -1.63 -22.90
C VAL A 152 20.29 -2.57 -22.37
N GLY A 153 19.40 -3.11 -23.22
CA GLY A 153 18.40 -4.09 -22.82
C GLY A 153 19.04 -5.43 -22.47
N ILE A 154 18.48 -6.13 -21.47
CA ILE A 154 18.89 -7.46 -21.04
C ILE A 154 17.73 -8.44 -21.33
N PRO A 155 17.70 -9.08 -22.51
CA PRO A 155 16.58 -9.93 -22.94
C PRO A 155 16.28 -11.10 -22.01
N ASP A 156 17.29 -11.61 -21.29
CA ASP A 156 17.13 -12.74 -20.35
C ASP A 156 16.46 -12.31 -19.02
N LYS A 157 16.37 -11.00 -18.74
CA LYS A 157 15.80 -10.47 -17.50
C LYS A 157 14.49 -9.74 -17.78
N VAL A 158 13.47 -10.51 -18.14
CA VAL A 158 12.09 -10.03 -18.32
C VAL A 158 11.30 -10.00 -17.02
N CYS A 159 10.13 -9.39 -17.06
CA CYS A 159 9.16 -9.49 -15.97
C CYS A 159 8.54 -10.90 -15.90
N ARG A 160 8.29 -11.44 -14.69
CA ARG A 160 7.78 -12.81 -14.54
C ARG A 160 6.42 -13.03 -15.18
N TRP A 161 5.52 -12.08 -14.99
CA TRP A 161 4.13 -12.13 -15.45
C TRP A 161 3.92 -11.44 -16.81
N MET A 162 4.87 -10.60 -17.26
CA MET A 162 4.85 -9.93 -18.57
C MET A 162 6.17 -10.18 -19.33
N LYS A 163 6.30 -11.36 -19.93
CA LYS A 163 7.56 -11.80 -20.56
C LYS A 163 7.82 -11.12 -21.91
N ASN A 164 6.77 -10.66 -22.59
CA ASN A 164 6.84 -10.12 -23.94
C ASN A 164 6.80 -8.59 -23.99
N GLY A 165 6.48 -7.93 -22.88
CA GLY A 165 6.36 -6.46 -22.82
C GLY A 165 7.68 -5.75 -22.54
N PHE A 166 8.36 -6.09 -21.44
CA PHE A 166 9.51 -5.33 -20.92
C PHE A 166 10.68 -6.22 -20.51
N MET A 167 11.88 -5.66 -20.60
CA MET A 167 13.12 -6.27 -20.13
C MET A 167 13.95 -5.28 -19.32
N SER A 168 14.82 -5.81 -18.46
CA SER A 168 15.69 -4.98 -17.62
C SER A 168 16.65 -4.15 -18.46
N VAL A 169 17.04 -3.00 -17.93
CA VAL A 169 18.12 -2.18 -18.49
C VAL A 169 19.41 -2.43 -17.70
N ASN A 170 20.54 -2.48 -18.41
CA ASN A 170 21.84 -2.62 -17.79
C ASN A 170 22.31 -1.29 -17.17
N THR A 171 22.08 -1.14 -15.87
CA THR A 171 22.45 0.06 -15.11
C THR A 171 23.95 0.20 -14.83
N THR A 172 24.78 -0.80 -15.17
CA THR A 172 26.24 -0.69 -15.08
C THR A 172 26.81 0.22 -16.17
N LEU A 173 26.14 0.25 -17.34
CA LEU A 173 26.51 1.08 -18.48
C LEU A 173 26.03 2.52 -18.28
N GLY A 174 26.83 3.50 -18.73
CA GLY A 174 26.42 4.90 -18.75
C GLY A 174 25.17 5.11 -19.60
N ALA A 175 25.10 4.43 -20.75
CA ALA A 175 23.95 4.47 -21.64
C ALA A 175 22.65 3.93 -21.02
N GLY A 176 22.71 2.85 -20.23
CA GLY A 176 21.53 2.32 -19.54
C GLY A 176 20.99 3.30 -18.49
N ARG A 177 21.90 3.94 -17.75
CA ARG A 177 21.55 5.03 -16.82
C ARG A 177 21.00 6.26 -17.55
N ALA A 178 21.54 6.60 -18.72
CA ALA A 178 21.03 7.69 -19.55
C ALA A 178 19.59 7.42 -20.04
N PHE A 179 19.31 6.20 -20.48
CA PHE A 179 17.96 5.80 -20.88
C PHE A 179 16.96 5.94 -19.73
N LEU A 180 17.25 5.36 -18.56
CA LEU A 180 16.38 5.49 -17.39
C LEU A 180 16.19 6.96 -16.99
N ARG A 181 17.27 7.76 -16.96
CA ARG A 181 17.19 9.19 -16.67
C ARG A 181 16.27 9.92 -17.66
N SER A 182 16.33 9.58 -18.95
CA SER A 182 15.48 10.19 -19.98
C SER A 182 13.99 9.91 -19.79
N LEU A 183 13.61 8.75 -19.22
CA LEU A 183 12.23 8.42 -18.87
C LEU A 183 11.73 9.30 -17.72
N TYR A 184 12.48 9.40 -16.62
CA TYR A 184 12.03 10.17 -15.46
C TYR A 184 12.05 11.68 -15.69
N HIS A 185 12.92 12.18 -16.59
CA HIS A 185 12.82 13.57 -17.08
C HIS A 185 11.57 13.77 -17.94
N GLN A 186 11.22 12.83 -18.82
CA GLN A 186 9.97 12.90 -19.59
C GLN A 186 8.74 12.97 -18.67
N TYR A 187 8.72 12.19 -17.60
CA TYR A 187 7.62 12.21 -16.61
C TYR A 187 7.60 13.51 -15.83
N HIS A 188 8.76 14.06 -15.48
CA HIS A 188 8.87 15.38 -14.87
C HIS A 188 8.30 16.48 -15.79
N ASP A 189 8.66 16.46 -17.08
CA ASP A 189 8.21 17.43 -18.08
C ASP A 189 6.69 17.37 -18.33
N TRP A 190 6.09 16.17 -18.25
CA TRP A 190 4.63 16.01 -18.29
C TRP A 190 3.93 16.50 -17.02
N GLY A 191 4.67 16.76 -15.95
CA GLY A 191 4.09 17.10 -14.67
C GLY A 191 3.47 15.90 -13.96
N ILE A 192 4.20 14.79 -13.87
CA ILE A 192 3.86 13.69 -12.98
C ILE A 192 4.27 14.02 -11.53
N ASP A 193 3.45 13.65 -10.55
CA ASP A 193 3.70 13.77 -9.09
C ASP A 193 3.95 12.44 -8.40
N PHE A 194 3.60 11.32 -9.05
CA PHE A 194 3.64 9.99 -8.44
C PHE A 194 3.99 8.93 -9.50
N VAL A 195 4.95 8.06 -9.20
CA VAL A 195 5.32 6.94 -10.07
C VAL A 195 5.22 5.63 -9.29
N LYS A 196 4.39 4.71 -9.78
CA LYS A 196 4.33 3.31 -9.34
C LYS A 196 5.21 2.47 -10.27
N HIS A 197 6.38 2.09 -9.80
CA HIS A 197 7.37 1.35 -10.57
C HIS A 197 7.25 -0.14 -10.30
N ASP A 198 6.86 -0.87 -11.34
CA ASP A 198 6.42 -2.24 -11.26
C ASP A 198 7.44 -3.22 -11.84
N CYS A 199 7.33 -4.47 -11.40
CA CYS A 199 8.25 -5.55 -11.72
C CYS A 199 9.72 -5.26 -11.35
N VAL A 200 9.91 -4.53 -10.25
CA VAL A 200 11.23 -4.14 -9.75
C VAL A 200 11.48 -4.58 -8.30
N PHE A 201 10.42 -4.99 -7.59
CA PHE A 201 10.47 -5.36 -6.17
C PHE A 201 9.95 -6.78 -5.91
N GLY A 202 10.02 -7.21 -4.64
CA GLY A 202 9.67 -8.57 -4.23
C GLY A 202 10.57 -9.60 -4.90
N ALA A 203 9.95 -10.59 -5.54
CA ALA A 203 10.67 -11.68 -6.18
C ALA A 203 11.43 -11.26 -7.45
N ASP A 204 11.19 -10.07 -8.00
CA ASP A 204 11.91 -9.50 -9.15
C ASP A 204 12.84 -8.33 -8.74
N LEU A 205 13.30 -8.35 -7.47
CA LEU A 205 14.13 -7.30 -6.87
C LEU A 205 15.31 -6.87 -7.77
N ASN A 206 15.25 -5.63 -8.25
CA ASN A 206 16.35 -4.98 -8.97
C ASN A 206 16.83 -3.73 -8.20
N LEU A 207 17.65 -3.95 -7.17
CA LEU A 207 18.14 -2.87 -6.31
C LEU A 207 18.95 -1.81 -7.08
N ALA A 208 19.71 -2.22 -8.10
CA ALA A 208 20.53 -1.29 -8.88
C ALA A 208 19.67 -0.28 -9.65
N GLU A 209 18.55 -0.74 -10.22
CA GLU A 209 17.60 0.13 -10.90
C GLU A 209 16.81 1.00 -9.92
N ILE A 210 16.34 0.43 -8.81
CA ILE A 210 15.66 1.20 -7.75
C ILE A 210 16.54 2.34 -7.24
N THR A 211 17.80 2.05 -6.96
CA THR A 211 18.77 3.04 -6.45
C THR A 211 19.00 4.15 -7.46
N PHE A 212 19.21 3.80 -8.73
CA PHE A 212 19.45 4.80 -9.76
C PHE A 212 18.22 5.68 -10.02
N VAL A 213 17.03 5.08 -10.10
CA VAL A 213 15.78 5.82 -10.24
C VAL A 213 15.55 6.76 -9.04
N SER A 214 15.75 6.26 -7.83
CA SER A 214 15.65 7.04 -6.59
C SER A 214 16.57 8.27 -6.62
N GLN A 215 17.82 8.09 -7.08
CA GLN A 215 18.76 9.20 -7.26
C GLN A 215 18.22 10.24 -8.26
N VAL A 216 17.74 9.81 -9.44
CA VAL A 216 17.18 10.72 -10.45
C VAL A 216 16.00 11.49 -9.86
N LEU A 217 15.06 10.83 -9.18
CA LEU A 217 13.90 11.46 -8.54
C LEU A 217 14.26 12.42 -7.39
N GLY A 218 15.44 12.23 -6.78
CA GLY A 218 15.99 13.14 -5.77
C GLY A 218 16.62 14.40 -6.36
N GLU A 219 17.07 14.34 -7.61
CA GLU A 219 17.69 15.45 -8.36
C GLU A 219 16.66 16.37 -9.05
N LEU A 220 15.44 15.88 -9.30
CA LEU A 220 14.37 16.65 -9.94
C LEU A 220 13.85 17.81 -9.06
N GLU A 221 13.59 18.95 -9.69
CA GLU A 221 13.07 20.16 -9.04
C GLU A 221 11.65 19.95 -8.49
N ARG A 222 10.79 19.30 -9.29
CA ARG A 222 9.42 18.98 -8.89
C ARG A 222 9.41 17.61 -8.21
N PRO A 223 8.84 17.48 -7.01
CA PRO A 223 8.84 16.22 -6.29
C PRO A 223 7.91 15.19 -6.94
N ILE A 224 8.47 14.01 -7.22
CA ILE A 224 7.72 12.83 -7.62
C ILE A 224 7.81 11.81 -6.48
N LEU A 225 6.67 11.34 -5.99
CA LEU A 225 6.59 10.24 -5.03
C LEU A 225 6.93 8.92 -5.72
N TYR A 226 7.75 8.12 -5.05
CA TYR A 226 8.23 6.86 -5.60
C TYR A 226 7.61 5.66 -4.87
N SER A 227 6.81 4.88 -5.62
CA SER A 227 6.15 3.65 -5.18
C SER A 227 6.76 2.43 -5.89
N LEU A 228 6.99 1.33 -5.16
CA LEU A 228 7.48 0.07 -5.71
C LEU A 228 6.42 -1.02 -5.76
N SER A 229 6.43 -1.80 -6.85
CA SER A 229 5.56 -2.95 -7.10
C SER A 229 6.32 -4.06 -7.86
N PRO A 230 5.88 -5.32 -7.79
CA PRO A 230 4.98 -5.89 -6.78
C PRO A 230 5.74 -6.28 -5.50
N GLY A 231 5.04 -6.78 -4.49
CA GLY A 231 5.59 -7.18 -3.19
C GLY A 231 5.63 -8.70 -2.97
N SER A 232 5.77 -9.50 -4.02
CA SER A 232 5.78 -10.96 -3.89
C SER A 232 6.99 -11.45 -3.07
N GLY A 233 6.74 -12.14 -1.95
CA GLY A 233 7.80 -12.73 -1.12
C GLY A 233 8.68 -11.73 -0.36
N VAL A 234 8.14 -10.56 0.01
CA VAL A 234 8.89 -9.53 0.73
C VAL A 234 9.39 -10.01 2.09
N THR A 235 10.60 -9.60 2.43
CA THR A 235 11.23 -9.86 3.73
C THR A 235 11.65 -8.56 4.40
N SER A 236 11.80 -8.56 5.72
CA SER A 236 12.29 -7.38 6.46
C SER A 236 13.68 -6.93 5.98
N ASN A 237 14.50 -7.84 5.44
CA ASN A 237 15.80 -7.49 4.85
C ASN A 237 15.65 -6.72 3.54
N MET A 238 14.72 -7.13 2.68
CA MET A 238 14.41 -6.39 1.44
C MET A 238 13.87 -5.00 1.76
N ALA A 239 12.94 -4.90 2.72
CA ALA A 239 12.40 -3.62 3.17
C ALA A 239 13.50 -2.66 3.66
N LYS A 240 14.46 -3.15 4.46
CA LYS A 240 15.61 -2.36 4.93
C LYS A 240 16.53 -1.86 3.81
N GLN A 241 16.60 -2.57 2.68
CA GLN A 241 17.42 -2.15 1.54
C GLN A 241 16.77 -1.04 0.72
N VAL A 242 15.43 -1.03 0.64
CA VAL A 242 14.70 -0.10 -0.23
C VAL A 242 14.07 1.08 0.49
N ASN A 243 13.79 0.97 1.79
CA ASN A 243 13.04 2.00 2.53
C ASN A 243 13.64 3.40 2.37
N GLY A 244 14.95 3.56 2.48
CA GLY A 244 15.65 4.85 2.34
C GLY A 244 15.65 5.42 0.92
N LEU A 245 15.27 4.61 -0.08
CA LEU A 245 15.27 4.98 -1.49
C LEU A 245 13.89 5.37 -2.01
N VAL A 246 12.81 5.08 -1.27
CA VAL A 246 11.43 5.19 -1.79
C VAL A 246 10.49 5.85 -0.79
N ASN A 247 9.26 6.15 -1.23
CA ASN A 247 8.21 6.70 -0.36
C ASN A 247 7.17 5.65 0.02
N MET A 248 7.01 4.62 -0.80
CA MET A 248 6.20 3.45 -0.47
C MET A 248 6.66 2.22 -1.25
N TYR A 249 6.38 1.03 -0.71
CA TYR A 249 6.73 -0.23 -1.37
C TYR A 249 5.73 -1.32 -1.02
N ARG A 250 5.24 -2.04 -2.03
CA ARG A 250 4.25 -3.11 -1.86
C ARG A 250 4.81 -4.26 -1.02
N ILE A 251 4.00 -4.81 -0.12
CA ILE A 251 4.45 -5.87 0.81
C ILE A 251 3.91 -7.27 0.47
N THR A 252 2.91 -7.37 -0.42
CA THR A 252 2.32 -8.61 -0.92
C THR A 252 2.27 -8.64 -2.44
N ASP A 253 1.81 -9.74 -3.02
CA ASP A 253 1.34 -9.75 -4.41
C ASP A 253 0.05 -8.91 -4.56
N ASP A 254 -0.49 -8.83 -5.77
CA ASP A 254 -1.74 -8.10 -6.06
C ASP A 254 -2.88 -8.48 -5.10
N ASP A 255 -3.39 -7.48 -4.36
CA ASP A 255 -4.55 -7.63 -3.47
C ASP A 255 -5.84 -7.54 -4.29
N TRP A 256 -6.73 -8.50 -4.08
CA TRP A 256 -8.06 -8.52 -4.67
C TRP A 256 -9.12 -8.70 -3.59
N ASP A 257 -10.38 -8.74 -4.00
CA ASP A 257 -11.53 -8.84 -3.13
C ASP A 257 -11.79 -10.27 -2.63
N SER A 258 -10.74 -10.91 -2.10
CA SER A 258 -10.79 -12.24 -1.49
C SER A 258 -10.24 -12.26 -0.07
N TRP A 259 -10.85 -13.09 0.79
CA TRP A 259 -10.43 -13.23 2.19
C TRP A 259 -9.00 -13.76 2.33
N THR A 260 -8.57 -14.63 1.40
CA THR A 260 -7.22 -15.18 1.38
C THR A 260 -6.14 -14.14 1.16
N ASP A 261 -6.44 -13.11 0.35
CA ASP A 261 -5.49 -12.03 0.07
C ASP A 261 -5.31 -11.15 1.31
N ILE A 262 -6.41 -10.80 1.99
CA ILE A 262 -6.40 -10.04 3.25
C ILE A 262 -5.52 -10.72 4.31
N LEU A 263 -5.65 -12.05 4.48
CA LEU A 263 -4.85 -12.82 5.43
C LEU A 263 -3.34 -12.78 5.11
N GLY A 264 -2.98 -12.67 3.83
CA GLY A 264 -1.58 -12.58 3.38
C GLY A 264 -0.85 -11.35 3.93
N HIS A 265 -1.58 -10.26 4.20
CA HIS A 265 -1.01 -9.02 4.75
C HIS A 265 -0.63 -9.13 6.22
N VAL A 266 -1.40 -9.86 7.04
CA VAL A 266 -1.26 -9.87 8.51
C VAL A 266 0.16 -10.27 8.95
N ASP A 267 0.70 -11.35 8.39
CA ASP A 267 2.00 -11.88 8.79
C ASP A 267 3.17 -10.98 8.39
N ILE A 268 3.13 -10.42 7.17
CA ILE A 268 4.22 -9.57 6.67
C ILE A 268 4.21 -8.21 7.37
N THR A 269 3.03 -7.64 7.58
CA THR A 269 2.87 -6.33 8.23
C THR A 269 3.37 -6.37 9.67
N ARG A 270 3.10 -7.45 10.43
CA ARG A 270 3.69 -7.68 11.74
C ARG A 270 5.23 -7.68 11.69
N LYS A 271 5.83 -8.44 10.77
CA LYS A 271 7.30 -8.50 10.60
C LYS A 271 7.92 -7.15 10.25
N LEU A 272 7.18 -6.28 9.56
CA LEU A 272 7.63 -4.93 9.20
C LEU A 272 7.44 -3.94 10.37
N GLY A 273 6.36 -4.07 11.14
CA GLY A 273 6.16 -3.35 12.39
C GLY A 273 7.24 -3.67 13.42
N ASP A 274 7.54 -4.95 13.64
CA ASP A 274 8.62 -5.41 14.54
C ASP A 274 10.00 -4.90 14.09
N ALA A 275 10.19 -4.74 12.78
CA ALA A 275 11.41 -4.20 12.20
C ALA A 275 11.47 -2.66 12.19
N ASN A 276 10.49 -1.96 12.76
CA ASN A 276 10.36 -0.49 12.74
C ASN A 276 10.40 0.11 11.31
N MET A 277 9.76 -0.56 10.35
CA MET A 277 9.74 -0.13 8.94
C MET A 277 8.55 0.77 8.60
N ILE A 278 7.55 0.87 9.46
CA ILE A 278 6.37 1.72 9.26
C ILE A 278 6.77 3.18 9.45
N GLY A 279 6.72 3.99 8.39
CA GLY A 279 7.06 5.42 8.46
C GLY A 279 8.54 5.69 8.69
N ALA A 280 9.42 4.75 8.32
CA ALA A 280 10.87 4.91 8.38
C ALA A 280 11.35 6.04 7.44
N ARG A 281 12.59 6.50 7.61
CA ARG A 281 13.18 7.50 6.70
C ARG A 281 13.22 6.97 5.27
N GLY A 282 12.62 7.72 4.35
CA GLY A 282 12.55 7.41 2.92
C GLY A 282 13.12 8.51 2.04
N LEU A 283 12.77 8.47 0.75
CA LEU A 283 13.25 9.43 -0.24
C LEU A 283 12.76 10.86 0.09
N LYS A 284 13.68 11.70 0.56
CA LYS A 284 13.42 13.09 1.00
C LYS A 284 12.19 13.21 1.91
N GLY A 285 11.97 12.24 2.80
CA GLY A 285 10.81 12.20 3.70
C GLY A 285 10.64 10.85 4.39
N LYS A 286 9.43 10.28 4.38
CA LYS A 286 9.14 8.95 4.95
C LYS A 286 8.84 7.90 3.88
N SER A 287 8.99 6.64 4.29
CA SER A 287 8.65 5.44 3.52
C SER A 287 7.57 4.63 4.23
N TRP A 288 6.57 4.19 3.48
CA TRP A 288 5.41 3.46 3.99
C TRP A 288 5.32 2.05 3.40
N PRO A 289 5.20 1.00 4.23
CA PRO A 289 4.80 -0.31 3.75
C PRO A 289 3.41 -0.25 3.11
N ASP A 290 3.30 -0.70 1.86
CA ASP A 290 2.07 -0.62 1.08
C ASP A 290 1.38 -1.99 1.04
N SER A 291 0.21 -2.06 1.67
CA SER A 291 -0.71 -3.21 1.63
C SER A 291 -1.54 -3.26 0.33
N ASP A 292 -1.16 -2.50 -0.69
CA ASP A 292 -1.83 -2.45 -1.98
C ASP A 292 -3.18 -1.69 -1.94
N MET A 293 -3.80 -1.60 -3.11
CA MET A 293 -5.04 -0.88 -3.39
C MET A 293 -6.23 -1.51 -2.66
N LEU A 294 -7.30 -0.72 -2.54
CA LEU A 294 -8.54 -1.11 -1.89
C LEU A 294 -9.56 -1.55 -2.97
N PRO A 295 -9.81 -2.86 -3.16
CA PRO A 295 -10.75 -3.41 -4.13
C PRO A 295 -12.17 -3.27 -3.59
N LEU A 296 -12.62 -2.03 -3.49
CA LEU A 296 -13.92 -1.62 -2.96
C LEU A 296 -14.79 -1.00 -4.07
N GLY A 297 -16.12 -1.11 -3.93
CA GLY A 297 -17.06 -0.50 -4.88
C GLY A 297 -17.20 -1.29 -6.18
N PHE A 298 -17.13 -0.60 -7.33
CA PHE A 298 -17.38 -1.19 -8.65
C PHE A 298 -16.07 -1.49 -9.38
N LEU A 299 -15.85 -2.76 -9.72
CA LEU A 299 -14.58 -3.39 -10.11
C LEU A 299 -14.71 -4.24 -11.38
N THR A 300 -13.61 -4.86 -11.78
CA THR A 300 -13.49 -5.90 -12.81
C THR A 300 -12.70 -7.11 -12.29
N ASP A 301 -12.57 -8.17 -13.09
CA ASP A 301 -11.65 -9.26 -12.80
C ASP A 301 -10.22 -8.97 -13.29
N GLN A 302 -9.25 -9.61 -12.65
CA GLN A 302 -7.84 -9.51 -13.00
C GLN A 302 -7.60 -9.88 -14.48
N GLY A 303 -6.81 -9.06 -15.17
CA GLY A 303 -6.45 -9.29 -16.58
C GLY A 303 -7.60 -9.12 -17.58
N SER A 304 -8.78 -8.67 -17.14
CA SER A 304 -9.91 -8.45 -18.04
C SER A 304 -9.64 -7.33 -19.04
N ASN A 305 -10.12 -7.52 -20.28
CA ASN A 305 -10.03 -6.54 -21.36
C ASN A 305 -11.33 -5.70 -21.50
N THR A 306 -12.26 -5.87 -20.57
CA THR A 306 -13.53 -5.16 -20.48
C THR A 306 -13.81 -4.87 -19.01
N GLY A 307 -14.41 -3.73 -18.68
CA GLY A 307 -14.67 -3.39 -17.30
C GLY A 307 -14.81 -1.88 -17.11
N PRO A 308 -15.27 -1.44 -15.94
CA PRO A 308 -15.74 -2.25 -14.80
C PRO A 308 -17.13 -2.89 -15.05
N TYR A 309 -17.43 -4.04 -14.43
CA TYR A 309 -18.72 -4.74 -14.61
C TYR A 309 -19.28 -5.43 -13.36
N ARG A 310 -18.55 -5.51 -12.26
CA ARG A 310 -19.01 -6.18 -11.03
C ARG A 310 -18.81 -5.31 -9.79
N LYS A 311 -19.44 -5.68 -8.69
CA LYS A 311 -19.11 -5.12 -7.37
C LYS A 311 -18.03 -5.98 -6.70
N SER A 312 -17.34 -5.40 -5.70
CA SER A 312 -16.49 -6.16 -4.78
C SER A 312 -17.27 -7.31 -4.14
N ASN A 313 -16.64 -8.47 -4.07
CA ASN A 313 -17.16 -9.69 -3.46
C ASN A 313 -17.05 -9.66 -1.93
N LEU A 314 -16.29 -8.71 -1.37
CA LEU A 314 -16.17 -8.53 0.07
C LEU A 314 -17.50 -8.09 0.68
N THR A 315 -17.88 -8.71 1.79
CA THR A 315 -19.01 -8.28 2.61
C THR A 315 -18.74 -6.91 3.23
N VAL A 316 -19.79 -6.17 3.57
CA VAL A 316 -19.67 -4.85 4.24
C VAL A 316 -18.83 -4.94 5.52
N ASN A 317 -18.92 -6.07 6.24
CA ASN A 317 -18.12 -6.28 7.45
C ASN A 317 -16.64 -6.50 7.13
N GLU A 318 -16.30 -7.27 6.10
CA GLU A 318 -14.90 -7.45 5.67
C GLU A 318 -14.29 -6.12 5.20
N GLN A 319 -15.03 -5.35 4.39
CA GLN A 319 -14.59 -4.04 3.91
C GLN A 319 -14.33 -3.07 5.07
N ARG A 320 -15.28 -2.97 6.01
CA ARG A 320 -15.22 -2.04 7.15
C ARG A 320 -14.19 -2.46 8.18
N PHE A 321 -14.33 -3.66 8.73
CA PHE A 321 -13.59 -4.06 9.91
C PHE A 321 -12.19 -4.52 9.59
N GLN A 322 -11.95 -5.03 8.38
CA GLN A 322 -10.73 -5.79 8.14
C GLN A 322 -9.81 -5.06 7.21
N GLN A 323 -10.28 -4.61 6.05
CA GLN A 323 -9.41 -3.91 5.13
C GLN A 323 -9.09 -2.49 5.61
N MET A 324 -10.11 -1.65 5.85
CA MET A 324 -9.84 -0.25 6.22
C MET A 324 -9.26 -0.08 7.61
N THR A 325 -9.70 -0.86 8.60
CA THR A 325 -9.09 -0.82 9.94
C THR A 325 -7.64 -1.28 9.90
N MET A 326 -7.34 -2.41 9.23
CA MET A 326 -5.96 -2.91 9.15
C MET A 326 -5.06 -1.93 8.40
N TRP A 327 -5.46 -1.45 7.22
CA TRP A 327 -4.67 -0.48 6.45
C TRP A 327 -4.44 0.81 7.26
N SER A 328 -5.45 1.27 8.00
CA SER A 328 -5.33 2.46 8.85
C SER A 328 -4.37 2.23 10.01
N MET A 329 -4.50 1.12 10.74
CA MET A 329 -3.61 0.74 11.84
C MET A 329 -2.19 0.44 11.38
N LEU A 330 -1.98 0.07 10.12
CA LEU A 330 -0.65 -0.16 9.56
C LEU A 330 -0.02 1.09 8.95
N LYS A 331 -0.78 2.19 8.87
CA LYS A 331 -0.39 3.38 8.10
C LYS A 331 -0.04 3.01 6.65
N SER A 332 -0.77 2.06 6.08
CA SER A 332 -0.66 1.77 4.66
C SER A 332 -1.16 2.98 3.86
N PRO A 333 -0.58 3.27 2.68
CA PRO A 333 -1.21 4.14 1.70
C PRO A 333 -2.64 3.64 1.40
N LEU A 334 -3.56 4.59 1.20
CA LEU A 334 -4.97 4.29 0.93
C LEU A 334 -5.27 4.65 -0.52
N MET A 335 -5.12 3.68 -1.43
CA MET A 335 -5.41 3.84 -2.85
C MET A 335 -6.73 3.13 -3.18
N PHE A 336 -7.80 3.88 -3.40
CA PHE A 336 -9.09 3.31 -3.83
C PHE A 336 -9.00 2.77 -5.26
N GLY A 337 -9.40 1.52 -5.50
CA GLY A 337 -9.34 0.88 -6.83
C GLY A 337 -10.65 0.93 -7.63
N GLY A 338 -11.77 1.26 -6.99
CA GLY A 338 -13.10 1.23 -7.61
C GLY A 338 -13.41 2.40 -8.55
N ASP A 339 -14.44 2.22 -9.38
CA ASP A 339 -14.93 3.29 -10.26
C ASP A 339 -15.70 4.37 -9.46
N MET A 340 -15.10 5.56 -9.38
CA MET A 340 -15.64 6.71 -8.67
C MET A 340 -16.96 7.22 -9.25
N ARG A 341 -17.24 6.95 -10.53
CA ARG A 341 -18.53 7.31 -11.17
C ARG A 341 -19.69 6.53 -10.55
N ARG A 342 -19.40 5.39 -9.94
CA ARG A 342 -20.38 4.46 -9.32
C ARG A 342 -20.15 4.27 -7.83
N LEU A 343 -19.49 5.23 -7.17
CA LEU A 343 -19.24 5.21 -5.73
C LEU A 343 -20.58 5.26 -4.96
N ASP A 344 -20.90 4.18 -4.25
CA ASP A 344 -22.07 4.11 -3.38
C ASP A 344 -21.80 4.75 -2.01
N GLU A 345 -22.88 5.10 -1.31
CA GLU A 345 -22.80 5.81 -0.03
C GLU A 345 -22.12 4.98 1.07
N SER A 346 -22.24 3.64 1.03
CA SER A 346 -21.66 2.79 2.06
C SER A 346 -20.13 2.75 1.95
N THR A 347 -19.60 2.66 0.73
CA THR A 347 -18.16 2.76 0.45
C THR A 347 -17.66 4.18 0.68
N PHE A 348 -18.42 5.21 0.29
CA PHE A 348 -18.03 6.60 0.56
C PHE A 348 -17.85 6.85 2.07
N ARG A 349 -18.82 6.46 2.90
CA ARG A 349 -18.74 6.62 4.37
C ARG A 349 -17.54 5.90 4.99
N LEU A 350 -17.10 4.80 4.37
CA LEU A 350 -15.93 4.05 4.80
C LEU A 350 -14.63 4.80 4.47
N LEU A 351 -14.50 5.30 3.23
CA LEU A 351 -13.35 6.10 2.79
C LEU A 351 -13.26 7.46 3.51
N SER A 352 -14.41 8.01 3.92
CA SER A 352 -14.51 9.33 4.55
C SER A 352 -14.58 9.29 6.08
N ASN A 353 -14.27 8.14 6.72
CA ASN A 353 -14.38 8.01 8.17
C ASN A 353 -13.23 8.77 8.87
N PRO A 354 -13.50 9.87 9.60
CA PRO A 354 -12.45 10.72 10.15
C PRO A 354 -11.54 9.98 11.13
N THR A 355 -12.10 9.10 11.96
CA THR A 355 -11.32 8.34 12.96
C THR A 355 -10.31 7.40 12.31
N LEU A 356 -10.70 6.67 11.27
CA LEU A 356 -9.78 5.77 10.56
C LEU A 356 -8.68 6.55 9.84
N LEU A 357 -9.06 7.68 9.23
CA LEU A 357 -8.12 8.57 8.55
C LEU A 357 -7.14 9.23 9.54
N GLU A 358 -7.59 9.62 10.73
CA GLU A 358 -6.71 10.16 11.77
C GLU A 358 -5.73 9.10 12.29
N ILE A 359 -6.19 7.87 12.53
CA ILE A 359 -5.32 6.74 12.89
C ILE A 359 -4.26 6.55 11.79
N ASN A 360 -4.68 6.48 10.53
CA ASN A 360 -3.76 6.30 9.40
C ASN A 360 -2.70 7.43 9.33
N SER A 361 -3.11 8.70 9.47
CA SER A 361 -2.20 9.84 9.34
C SER A 361 -1.29 10.04 10.55
N PHE A 362 -1.84 10.00 11.76
CA PHE A 362 -1.20 10.59 12.94
C PHE A 362 -0.80 9.58 14.01
N SER A 363 -1.28 8.33 13.97
CA SER A 363 -0.80 7.31 14.91
C SER A 363 0.70 7.07 14.80
N SER A 364 1.33 6.64 15.90
CA SER A 364 2.74 6.28 15.98
C SER A 364 2.92 4.95 16.73
N ASN A 365 4.08 4.31 16.55
CA ASN A 365 4.44 3.03 17.19
C ASN A 365 3.47 1.87 16.89
N ASN A 366 2.98 1.82 15.66
CA ASN A 366 2.03 0.82 15.19
C ASN A 366 2.60 -0.60 15.28
N LYS A 367 2.06 -1.43 16.19
CA LYS A 367 2.47 -2.82 16.40
C LYS A 367 1.26 -3.74 16.54
N TRP A 368 1.31 -4.88 15.85
CA TRP A 368 0.29 -5.92 15.92
C TRP A 368 0.41 -6.75 17.20
N ALA A 369 -0.71 -7.01 17.89
CA ALA A 369 -0.82 -8.04 18.92
C ALA A 369 -1.65 -9.23 18.41
N CYS A 370 -1.04 -10.41 18.52
CA CYS A 370 -1.49 -11.80 18.31
C CYS A 370 -2.75 -12.15 17.49
N MET A 371 -2.47 -12.97 16.46
CA MET A 371 -3.07 -14.25 16.02
C MET A 371 -4.60 -14.38 15.87
N LEU A 372 -5.04 -14.46 14.62
CA LEU A 372 -6.32 -15.08 14.22
C LEU A 372 -6.26 -16.59 14.52
N SER A 373 -6.93 -17.05 15.58
CA SER A 373 -7.35 -18.44 15.66
C SER A 373 -8.81 -18.53 15.24
N THR A 374 -9.07 -19.17 14.09
CA THR A 374 -10.40 -19.66 13.75
C THR A 374 -10.82 -20.69 14.79
N TYR A 375 -11.72 -20.31 15.70
CA TYR A 375 -12.41 -21.25 16.57
C TYR A 375 -13.67 -21.74 15.86
N PHE A 376 -13.75 -23.04 15.58
CA PHE A 376 -15.04 -23.70 15.37
C PHE A 376 -15.65 -23.95 16.76
N ILE A 377 -16.63 -23.14 17.14
CA ILE A 377 -17.39 -23.38 18.37
C ILE A 377 -18.51 -24.38 18.03
N PHE A 378 -18.33 -25.64 18.43
CA PHE A 378 -19.43 -26.59 18.49
C PHE A 378 -20.19 -26.38 19.80
N VAL A 379 -21.37 -25.76 19.73
CA VAL A 379 -22.27 -25.64 20.88
C VAL A 379 -23.15 -26.89 20.93
N PHE A 380 -22.94 -27.75 21.93
CA PHE A 380 -23.86 -28.84 22.26
C PHE A 380 -24.91 -28.34 23.26
N SER A 381 -26.17 -28.30 22.83
CA SER A 381 -27.31 -28.15 23.75
C SER A 381 -27.66 -29.49 24.39
N LYS A 382 -28.05 -29.47 25.67
CA LYS A 382 -28.43 -30.66 26.46
C LYS A 382 -29.77 -31.29 26.03
N HIS A 383 -30.43 -30.77 25.00
CA HIS A 383 -31.64 -31.38 24.41
C HIS A 383 -31.40 -31.56 22.92
N GLY A 384 -31.38 -32.84 22.51
CA GLY A 384 -30.88 -33.29 21.21
C GLY A 384 -31.73 -32.87 20.02
N GLU A 385 -31.59 -31.62 19.59
CA GLU A 385 -31.97 -31.18 18.24
C GLU A 385 -30.76 -30.56 17.55
N PHE A 386 -30.42 -31.12 16.39
CA PHE A 386 -29.39 -30.61 15.49
C PHE A 386 -29.91 -29.36 14.77
N PHE A 387 -29.29 -28.21 15.00
CA PHE A 387 -29.42 -27.05 14.11
C PHE A 387 -28.19 -26.96 13.20
N ASN A 388 -28.44 -26.89 11.89
CA ASN A 388 -27.42 -26.67 10.87
C ASN A 388 -26.81 -25.27 10.98
N MET A 389 -25.49 -25.24 11.12
CA MET A 389 -24.48 -24.32 10.56
C MET A 389 -24.95 -22.91 10.14
N LEU A 390 -24.53 -21.90 10.91
CA LEU A 390 -24.35 -20.53 10.42
C LEU A 390 -22.87 -20.19 10.50
N ASP A 391 -22.26 -19.97 9.33
CA ASP A 391 -20.88 -19.56 9.10
C ASP A 391 -20.64 -18.11 9.56
N ASP A 392 -20.52 -17.88 10.87
CA ASP A 392 -20.19 -16.58 11.45
C ASP A 392 -18.86 -16.69 12.20
N VAL A 393 -17.74 -16.44 11.52
CA VAL A 393 -16.44 -16.23 12.18
C VAL A 393 -16.48 -14.85 12.84
N LYS A 394 -16.68 -14.80 14.16
CA LYS A 394 -16.67 -13.56 14.95
C LYS A 394 -15.36 -13.42 15.72
N LEU A 395 -14.72 -12.26 15.57
CA LEU A 395 -13.58 -11.82 16.36
C LEU A 395 -14.12 -11.25 17.69
N GLY A 396 -13.65 -11.75 18.83
CA GLY A 396 -14.02 -11.25 20.15
C GLY A 396 -12.78 -10.93 21.00
N PHE A 397 -12.78 -9.76 21.65
CA PHE A 397 -11.83 -9.45 22.71
C PHE A 397 -12.35 -10.03 24.04
N THR A 398 -11.46 -10.66 24.82
CA THR A 398 -11.77 -11.24 26.13
C THR A 398 -11.89 -10.18 27.23
N ASP A 399 -12.77 -10.44 28.19
CA ASP A 399 -13.15 -9.54 29.30
C ASP A 399 -12.10 -9.48 30.44
N CYS A 400 -11.98 -8.33 31.11
CA CYS A 400 -10.88 -7.94 32.01
C CYS A 400 -11.08 -8.26 33.50
N ASN A 401 -12.01 -9.15 33.86
CA ASN A 401 -12.43 -9.36 35.26
C ASN A 401 -11.67 -10.45 36.05
N ASP A 402 -10.45 -10.82 35.66
CA ASP A 402 -9.63 -11.81 36.39
C ASP A 402 -8.58 -11.14 37.30
N ALA A 403 -8.55 -11.55 38.57
CA ALA A 403 -7.72 -10.98 39.63
C ALA A 403 -6.21 -11.26 39.45
N GLU A 404 -5.83 -12.19 38.57
CA GLU A 404 -4.43 -12.49 38.24
C GLU A 404 -3.97 -11.86 36.91
N SER A 405 -4.81 -11.06 36.24
CA SER A 405 -4.44 -10.39 35.00
C SER A 405 -3.44 -9.24 35.26
N ARG A 406 -2.26 -9.30 34.62
CA ARG A 406 -1.32 -8.17 34.54
C ARG A 406 -1.72 -7.30 33.36
N GLY A 407 -2.26 -6.11 33.63
CA GLY A 407 -2.74 -5.19 32.60
C GLY A 407 -3.46 -3.95 33.15
N TRP A 408 -4.19 -3.28 32.26
CA TRP A 408 -4.99 -2.09 32.59
C TRP A 408 -6.22 -2.48 33.42
N SER A 409 -6.42 -1.85 34.57
CA SER A 409 -7.60 -2.01 35.42
C SER A 409 -8.51 -0.79 35.28
N VAL A 410 -9.79 -1.00 35.00
CA VAL A 410 -10.82 0.04 35.03
C VAL A 410 -11.50 0.02 36.39
N LYS A 411 -11.51 1.16 37.09
CA LYS A 411 -12.27 1.34 38.33
C LYS A 411 -13.34 2.41 38.09
N ALA A 412 -14.58 2.07 38.43
CA ALA A 412 -15.60 3.08 38.66
C ALA A 412 -15.25 3.81 39.96
N VAL A 413 -15.09 5.12 39.89
CA VAL A 413 -15.06 5.98 41.08
C VAL A 413 -16.45 6.61 41.16
N GLU A 414 -16.97 6.81 42.37
CA GLU A 414 -18.30 7.41 42.59
C GLU A 414 -18.50 8.67 41.72
N ASP A 415 -19.73 8.82 41.18
CA ASP A 415 -20.18 9.85 40.23
C ASP A 415 -19.74 9.70 38.75
N ASP A 416 -19.99 8.53 38.13
CA ASP A 416 -19.92 8.29 36.66
C ASP A 416 -18.56 8.55 35.97
N LEU A 417 -17.49 8.71 36.75
CA LEU A 417 -16.12 8.86 36.25
C LEU A 417 -15.40 7.50 36.22
N GLU A 418 -15.23 6.96 35.01
CA GLU A 418 -14.38 5.79 34.79
C GLU A 418 -12.90 6.19 34.85
N LYS A 419 -12.14 5.51 35.73
CA LYS A 419 -10.70 5.66 35.91
C LYS A 419 -10.00 4.42 35.34
N VAL A 420 -9.14 4.59 34.34
CA VAL A 420 -8.39 3.49 33.70
C VAL A 420 -6.93 3.58 34.14
N CYS A 421 -6.42 2.59 34.87
CA CYS A 421 -5.07 2.60 35.45
C CYS A 421 -4.20 1.45 34.95
N TRP A 422 -2.92 1.72 34.68
CA TRP A 422 -1.91 0.71 34.38
C TRP A 422 -1.23 0.22 35.66
N LYS A 423 -1.11 -1.11 35.80
CA LYS A 423 -0.36 -1.76 36.88
C LYS A 423 0.91 -2.41 36.34
N GLY A 424 2.06 -1.77 36.56
CA GLY A 424 3.38 -2.29 36.16
C GLY A 424 4.19 -2.90 37.30
N GLY A 425 4.49 -4.20 37.20
CA GLY A 425 5.76 -4.85 37.56
C GLY A 425 6.28 -4.98 39.01
N SER A 426 6.45 -6.24 39.42
CA SER A 426 7.29 -6.84 40.48
C SER A 426 6.84 -6.76 41.94
N ASP A 427 7.07 -7.87 42.64
CA ASP A 427 6.49 -8.28 43.91
C ASP A 427 6.50 -7.26 45.05
N THR A 428 5.42 -7.37 45.83
CA THR A 428 5.12 -6.90 47.19
C THR A 428 4.40 -5.57 47.44
N GLU A 429 4.29 -4.62 46.52
CA GLU A 429 3.29 -3.54 46.65
C GLU A 429 2.80 -3.05 45.28
N GLN A 430 1.55 -3.37 44.92
CA GLN A 430 0.90 -2.87 43.71
C GLN A 430 0.66 -1.35 43.82
N LYS A 431 1.61 -0.53 43.39
CA LYS A 431 1.40 0.92 43.21
C LYS A 431 0.89 1.21 41.80
N GLU A 432 -0.22 1.97 41.71
CA GLU A 432 -0.78 2.50 40.47
C GLU A 432 0.24 3.48 39.86
N GLN A 433 0.87 3.12 38.73
CA GLN A 433 1.92 3.94 38.11
C GLN A 433 1.37 5.00 37.15
N PHE A 434 0.18 4.79 36.59
CA PHE A 434 -0.40 5.71 35.62
C PHE A 434 -1.93 5.52 35.55
N CYS A 435 -2.71 6.61 35.53
CA CYS A 435 -4.17 6.56 35.47
C CYS A 435 -4.75 7.69 34.60
N LEU A 436 -5.69 7.33 33.73
CA LEU A 436 -6.47 8.24 32.88
C LEU A 436 -7.90 8.37 33.42
N TYR A 437 -8.45 9.59 33.39
CA TYR A 437 -9.82 9.89 33.82
C TYR A 437 -10.68 10.22 32.60
N LYS A 438 -11.88 9.65 32.55
CA LYS A 438 -12.91 10.02 31.56
C LYS A 438 -13.46 11.41 31.89
N ARG A 439 -13.19 12.42 31.06
CA ARG A 439 -13.75 13.78 31.26
C ARG A 439 -15.11 13.86 30.55
N MET A 440 -16.20 14.08 31.29
CA MET A 440 -17.50 14.41 30.68
C MET A 440 -17.50 15.89 30.27
N GLY A 441 -17.60 16.14 28.96
CA GLY A 441 -17.99 17.42 28.38
C GLY A 441 -19.31 17.24 27.64
N GLU A 442 -20.28 18.10 27.92
CA GLU A 442 -21.57 18.17 27.25
C GLU A 442 -21.37 18.46 25.76
N GLU A 443 -21.65 17.47 24.89
CA GLU A 443 -22.55 17.59 23.75
C GLU A 443 -22.66 16.23 23.03
N ARG A 444 -23.87 15.92 22.57
CA ARG A 444 -24.37 14.58 22.23
C ARG A 444 -23.55 13.88 21.13
N ILE A 445 -22.86 12.81 21.50
CA ILE A 445 -22.37 11.77 20.58
C ILE A 445 -23.01 10.44 21.01
N HIS A 446 -23.72 9.80 20.08
CA HIS A 446 -24.39 8.51 20.29
C HIS A 446 -23.36 7.41 20.63
N LYS A 447 -23.50 6.81 21.83
CA LYS A 447 -22.72 5.67 22.31
C LYS A 447 -23.13 4.39 21.57
N LEU A 448 -22.13 3.62 21.11
CA LEU A 448 -22.28 2.20 20.75
C LEU A 448 -22.67 1.40 22.01
N GLN A 449 -23.71 0.58 21.91
CA GLN A 449 -24.05 -0.45 22.90
C GLN A 449 -23.33 -1.76 22.53
N LEU A 450 -22.58 -2.32 23.48
CA LEU A 450 -22.09 -3.70 23.45
C LEU A 450 -23.06 -4.57 24.25
N LEU A 451 -23.65 -5.56 23.58
CA LEU A 451 -24.54 -6.54 24.20
C LEU A 451 -23.68 -7.68 24.76
N GLU A 452 -23.79 -7.92 26.07
CA GLU A 452 -23.09 -8.97 26.81
C GLU A 452 -23.96 -10.23 26.89
N THR A 453 -23.42 -11.38 26.48
CA THR A 453 -23.96 -12.68 26.88
C THR A 453 -22.80 -13.59 27.28
N SER A 454 -22.76 -13.90 28.56
CA SER A 454 -21.81 -14.77 29.24
C SER A 454 -21.94 -16.24 28.84
N VAL A 455 -20.85 -17.02 28.97
CA VAL A 455 -20.78 -18.32 29.67
C VAL A 455 -19.48 -19.10 29.31
N THR A 456 -18.59 -19.18 30.32
CA THR A 456 -17.63 -20.24 30.74
C THR A 456 -16.41 -20.69 29.89
N ASN A 457 -15.24 -20.28 30.41
CA ASN A 457 -14.10 -21.06 30.95
C ASN A 457 -13.49 -22.26 30.17
N SER A 458 -12.28 -22.09 29.63
CA SER A 458 -11.10 -22.95 29.94
C SER A 458 -9.77 -22.37 29.39
N CYS A 459 -8.72 -22.33 30.22
CA CYS A 459 -7.34 -21.91 29.89
C CYS A 459 -6.36 -23.09 29.96
N LEU A 460 -5.25 -23.03 29.19
CA LEU A 460 -4.05 -23.84 29.38
C LEU A 460 -2.82 -22.94 29.57
N VAL A 461 -2.04 -23.26 30.60
CA VAL A 461 -0.91 -22.51 31.20
C VAL A 461 0.44 -22.97 30.63
N ALA A 462 1.45 -22.10 30.59
CA ALA A 462 2.86 -22.52 30.71
C ALA A 462 3.74 -21.45 31.44
N SER A 463 4.54 -21.90 32.40
CA SER A 463 5.46 -21.12 33.25
C SER A 463 6.90 -21.67 33.17
N PRO A 464 7.97 -20.87 33.35
CA PRO A 464 9.35 -21.28 33.11
C PRO A 464 10.09 -21.67 34.40
N ASN A 465 10.66 -22.87 34.49
CA ASN A 465 12.01 -23.10 35.07
C ASN A 465 12.47 -24.58 35.10
N LYS A 466 13.73 -24.77 34.67
CA LYS A 466 14.75 -25.81 34.99
C LYS A 466 14.83 -27.17 34.23
N LYS A 467 16.05 -27.33 33.66
CA LYS A 467 16.92 -28.51 33.37
C LYS A 467 16.40 -29.68 32.53
N LEU A 468 17.06 -29.83 31.36
CA LEU A 468 17.06 -30.99 30.47
C LEU A 468 17.84 -32.16 31.08
N ASP A 469 17.25 -33.36 31.02
CA ASP A 469 17.93 -34.65 31.10
C ASP A 469 17.53 -35.55 29.91
N SER A 470 18.39 -36.52 29.61
CA SER A 470 18.48 -37.26 28.35
C SER A 470 17.42 -38.36 28.17
N GLU A 471 16.20 -38.00 27.79
CA GLU A 471 15.27 -38.89 27.08
C GLU A 471 14.42 -38.08 26.07
N HIS A 472 15.08 -37.37 25.15
CA HIS A 472 14.41 -36.80 23.97
C HIS A 472 14.58 -37.73 22.78
N THR A 473 13.58 -38.57 22.52
CA THR A 473 13.30 -39.06 21.16
C THR A 473 11.84 -39.47 21.05
N LYS A 474 10.97 -38.52 20.66
CA LYS A 474 9.99 -38.65 19.56
C LYS A 474 8.96 -37.51 19.56
N ARG A 475 8.94 -36.81 18.42
CA ARG A 475 7.84 -36.03 17.78
C ARG A 475 7.54 -34.60 18.23
N GLY A 476 7.56 -33.70 17.24
CA GLY A 476 6.60 -32.60 17.08
C GLY A 476 7.21 -31.20 17.05
N TRP A 477 7.34 -30.60 15.85
CA TRP A 477 7.72 -29.22 15.62
C TRP A 477 6.69 -28.21 16.14
N PHE A 478 6.90 -27.58 17.29
CA PHE A 478 6.30 -26.28 17.65
C PHE A 478 7.21 -25.56 18.66
N SER A 479 7.60 -24.31 18.37
CA SER A 479 8.35 -23.43 19.26
C SER A 479 7.47 -22.27 19.75
N PRO A 480 7.44 -21.92 21.05
CA PRO A 480 6.56 -20.87 21.58
C PRO A 480 7.16 -19.46 21.47
N CYS A 481 6.29 -18.47 21.21
CA CYS A 481 6.58 -17.04 21.15
C CYS A 481 7.05 -16.47 22.50
N LYS A 482 8.04 -15.56 22.47
CA LYS A 482 8.43 -14.72 23.60
C LYS A 482 7.50 -13.50 23.72
N SER A 483 7.17 -13.14 24.96
CA SER A 483 6.42 -11.95 25.33
C SER A 483 7.28 -10.69 25.21
N ASP A 484 6.99 -9.83 24.24
CA ASP A 484 7.42 -8.43 24.30
C ASP A 484 6.18 -7.56 24.56
N LEU A 485 6.05 -7.14 25.82
CA LEU A 485 5.14 -6.13 26.32
C LEU A 485 5.57 -4.76 25.79
N ASN A 486 4.70 -4.09 25.04
CA ASN A 486 4.48 -2.63 24.99
C ASN A 486 3.70 -2.28 23.71
N GLN A 487 2.38 -2.37 23.77
CA GLN A 487 1.50 -1.64 22.85
C GLN A 487 1.18 -0.30 23.49
N MET A 488 1.73 0.79 22.94
CA MET A 488 1.36 2.15 23.30
C MET A 488 1.05 2.89 22.01
N TRP A 489 -0.22 3.23 21.83
CA TRP A 489 -0.64 4.20 20.83
C TRP A 489 -0.68 5.55 21.53
N GLU A 490 0.20 6.46 21.15
CA GLU A 490 0.12 7.85 21.59
C GLU A 490 -0.53 8.65 20.46
N LEU A 491 -1.75 9.12 20.70
CA LEU A 491 -2.30 10.27 19.99
C LEU A 491 -1.54 11.48 20.52
N THR A 492 -0.59 11.99 19.75
CA THR A 492 0.02 13.28 20.07
C THR A 492 -1.07 14.33 20.01
N GLU A 493 -1.18 15.17 21.04
CA GLU A 493 -2.22 16.20 21.15
C GLU A 493 -2.32 17.09 19.91
N ASN A 494 -1.28 17.17 19.08
CA ASN A 494 -1.29 18.00 17.89
C ASN A 494 -2.04 17.42 16.67
N GLY A 495 -3.34 17.18 16.86
CA GLY A 495 -4.37 17.42 15.85
C GLY A 495 -4.68 18.93 15.72
N THR A 496 -3.64 19.77 15.86
CA THR A 496 -3.46 20.95 16.73
C THR A 496 -3.18 20.70 18.18
#